data_AF-A0A3N9TN43-F1
#
_entry.id   AF-A0A3N9TN43-F1
#
_cell.length_a   1.000
_cell.length_b   1.000
_cell.length_c   1.000
_cell.angle_alpha   90.00
_cell.angle_beta   90.00
_cell.angle_gamma   90.00
#
_symmetry.space_group_name_H-M   'P 1'
#
loop_
_entity.id
_entity.type
_entity.pdbx_description
1 polymer ?
#
loop_
_entity_poly.entity_id
_entity_poly.type
_entity_poly.pdbx_seq_one_letter_code
_entity_poly.pdbx_strand_id
1 'polypeptide(L)'
;MSTHGIQVSSVTKYGLESEKTVIVSQKTLLPAPVIARFLYGETYINGTSVNDVNVTNCRLYRKGESIALLTGTITAGVLRIYVLGNVNIIAGAQYDIRALDGNPNLPATVPGMITTITAEIAKVTLNNIVASSGVVSGTTEKNGQVRISVDGVNKTVLTAGATGIFSGNISGIVVGSVVKAEAKVGAIYPNYVEKIAT
;
A
#
# COMPACT_ATOMS: atom_id res chain seq x y z
N MET A 1 12.54 9.85 19.66
CA MET A 1 11.34 9.80 20.52
C MET A 1 11.65 10.58 21.79
N SER A 2 10.73 11.38 22.31
CA SER A 2 10.97 12.16 23.54
C SER A 2 10.15 11.59 24.69
N THR A 3 10.81 11.33 25.81
CA THR A 3 10.15 10.98 27.08
C THR A 3 9.85 12.27 27.82
N HIS A 4 8.58 12.48 28.17
CA HIS A 4 8.16 13.63 28.98
C HIS A 4 7.87 13.17 30.40
N GLY A 5 8.34 13.91 31.39
CA GLY A 5 8.12 13.63 32.80
C GLY A 5 7.25 14.70 33.45
N ILE A 6 6.30 14.30 34.29
CA ILE A 6 5.55 15.20 35.18
C ILE A 6 5.90 14.85 36.62
N GLN A 7 6.15 15.89 37.42
CA GLN A 7 6.34 15.79 38.87
C GLN A 7 5.53 16.90 39.53
N VAL A 8 4.81 16.58 40.61
CA VAL A 8 3.93 17.53 41.30
C VAL A 8 4.47 17.76 42.71
N SER A 9 4.44 19.00 43.18
CA SER A 9 4.64 19.37 44.58
C SER A 9 3.55 20.34 45.01
N SER A 10 3.22 20.34 46.30
CA SER A 10 2.36 21.36 46.88
C SER A 10 3.21 22.49 47.47
N VAL A 11 2.74 23.72 47.33
CA VAL A 11 3.33 24.89 47.98
C VAL A 11 2.44 25.26 49.16
N THR A 12 3.03 25.38 50.33
CA THR A 12 2.32 25.82 51.53
C THR A 12 1.88 27.29 51.40
N LYS A 13 0.93 27.73 52.24
CA LYS A 13 0.52 29.16 52.31
C LYS A 13 1.65 30.16 52.62
N TYR A 14 2.82 29.66 53.00
CA TYR A 14 4.03 30.45 53.29
C TYR A 14 5.08 30.38 52.19
N GLY A 15 4.75 29.80 51.03
CA GLY A 15 5.68 29.69 49.89
C GLY A 15 6.72 28.57 50.00
N LEU A 16 6.65 27.72 51.03
CA LEU A 16 7.54 26.56 51.15
C LEU A 16 7.04 25.42 50.27
N GLU A 17 7.89 24.90 49.39
CA GLU A 17 7.61 23.74 48.54
C GLU A 17 7.73 22.45 49.36
N SER A 18 6.74 21.56 49.23
CA SER A 18 6.70 20.25 49.90
C SER A 18 7.46 19.19 49.09
N GLU A 19 7.56 17.97 49.63
CA GLU A 19 8.12 16.84 48.90
C GLU A 19 7.41 16.62 47.56
N LYS A 20 8.21 16.36 46.54
CA LYS A 20 7.74 16.13 45.17
C LYS A 20 7.25 14.69 45.03
N THR A 21 6.23 14.48 44.21
CA THR A 21 5.79 13.12 43.83
C THR A 21 6.90 12.39 43.06
N VAL A 22 6.72 11.09 42.82
CA VAL A 22 7.55 10.37 41.86
C VAL A 22 7.32 10.92 40.44
N ILE A 23 8.37 10.92 39.60
CA ILE A 23 8.25 11.32 38.20
C ILE A 23 7.40 10.30 37.44
N VAL A 24 6.32 10.77 36.81
CA VAL A 24 5.54 9.99 35.85
C VAL A 24 6.07 10.28 34.46
N SER A 25 6.63 9.27 33.79
CA SER A 25 7.18 9.39 32.44
C SER A 25 6.21 8.85 31.38
N GLN A 26 5.94 9.63 30.33
CA GLN A 26 5.16 9.22 29.17
C GLN A 26 6.00 9.33 27.89
N LYS A 27 6.04 8.26 27.10
CA LYS A 27 6.61 8.26 25.75
C LYS A 27 5.60 8.83 24.75
N THR A 28 6.05 9.71 23.87
CA THR A 28 5.27 10.10 22.68
C THR A 28 5.13 8.91 21.72
N LEU A 29 3.99 8.78 21.05
CA LEU A 29 3.83 7.78 19.99
C LEU A 29 4.86 7.99 18.87
N LEU A 30 5.27 6.89 18.22
CA LEU A 30 6.06 6.97 16.99
C LEU A 30 5.29 7.76 15.93
N PRO A 31 5.98 8.61 15.13
CA PRO A 31 5.40 9.22 13.95
C PRO A 31 4.78 8.19 13.00
N ALA A 32 3.77 8.63 12.26
CA ALA A 32 3.09 7.79 11.29
C ALA A 32 4.07 7.37 10.18
N PRO A 33 4.10 6.08 9.78
CA PRO A 33 5.01 5.63 8.73
C PRO A 33 4.60 6.22 7.37
N VAL A 34 5.55 6.64 6.54
CA VAL A 34 5.25 7.07 5.17
C VAL A 34 5.16 5.83 4.29
N ILE A 35 3.98 5.56 3.73
CA ILE A 35 3.72 4.38 2.92
C ILE A 35 3.69 4.77 1.43
N ALA A 36 4.40 4.00 0.60
CA ALA A 36 4.33 4.15 -0.84
C ALA A 36 2.94 3.76 -1.36
N ARG A 37 2.55 4.30 -2.50
CA ARG A 37 1.31 3.88 -3.17
C ARG A 37 1.32 2.37 -3.36
N PHE A 38 0.21 1.71 -3.04
CA PHE A 38 0.06 0.27 -3.13
C PHE A 38 -1.04 -0.10 -4.13
N LEU A 39 -0.69 -0.93 -5.10
CA LEU A 39 -1.64 -1.53 -6.04
C LEU A 39 -1.98 -2.95 -5.59
N TYR A 40 -3.27 -3.30 -5.63
CA TYR A 40 -3.73 -4.65 -5.34
C TYR A 40 -3.08 -5.65 -6.32
N GLY A 41 -2.32 -6.60 -5.76
CA GLY A 41 -1.52 -7.57 -6.51
C GLY A 41 -0.01 -7.42 -6.34
N GLU A 42 0.46 -6.30 -5.79
CA GLU A 42 1.87 -6.14 -5.44
C GLU A 42 2.28 -7.10 -4.32
N THR A 43 3.57 -7.46 -4.29
CA THR A 43 4.08 -8.44 -3.32
C THR A 43 4.19 -7.86 -1.91
N TYR A 44 4.57 -6.59 -1.83
CA TYR A 44 4.84 -5.90 -0.58
C TYR A 44 4.12 -4.56 -0.55
N ILE A 45 3.60 -4.20 0.62
CA ILE A 45 3.39 -2.80 0.96
C ILE A 45 4.74 -2.26 1.46
N ASN A 46 5.24 -1.24 0.77
CA ASN A 46 6.55 -0.63 1.08
C ASN A 46 6.35 0.74 1.71
N GLY A 47 7.29 1.14 2.57
CA GLY A 47 7.31 2.47 3.15
C GLY A 47 8.57 2.75 3.94
N THR A 48 8.51 3.81 4.74
CA THR A 48 9.57 4.19 5.67
C THR A 48 8.97 4.56 7.01
N SER A 49 9.73 4.32 8.07
CA SER A 49 9.43 4.78 9.43
C SER A 49 10.72 5.27 10.10
N VAL A 50 10.63 5.53 11.40
CA VAL A 50 11.77 5.93 12.22
C VAL A 50 12.86 4.85 12.16
N ASN A 51 14.11 5.28 11.96
CA ASN A 51 15.27 4.41 12.06
C ASN A 51 15.80 4.41 13.51
N ASP A 52 15.27 3.50 14.32
CA ASP A 52 15.64 3.32 15.73
C ASP A 52 15.74 1.83 16.03
N VAL A 53 16.67 1.44 16.92
CA VAL A 53 16.92 0.04 17.30
C VAL A 53 15.69 -0.64 17.90
N ASN A 54 14.78 0.13 18.51
CA ASN A 54 13.55 -0.38 19.11
C ASN A 54 12.40 -0.48 18.10
N VAL A 55 12.56 0.06 16.89
CA VAL A 55 11.51 0.13 15.86
C VAL A 55 11.84 -0.86 14.75
N THR A 56 11.56 -2.13 15.03
CA THR A 56 11.89 -3.26 14.13
C THR A 56 10.68 -3.89 13.46
N ASN A 57 9.47 -3.46 13.84
CA ASN A 57 8.23 -4.12 13.45
C ASN A 57 7.13 -3.13 13.06
N CYS A 58 6.26 -3.56 12.15
CA CYS A 58 5.03 -2.84 11.80
C CYS A 58 3.86 -3.81 11.66
N ARG A 59 2.64 -3.28 11.77
CA ARG A 59 1.41 -4.06 11.65
C ARG A 59 0.44 -3.39 10.70
N LEU A 60 -0.28 -4.23 9.95
CA LEU A 60 -1.39 -3.88 9.09
C LEU A 60 -2.70 -4.28 9.77
N TYR A 61 -3.69 -3.40 9.74
CA TYR A 61 -5.03 -3.59 10.29
C TYR A 61 -6.05 -3.28 9.20
N ARG A 62 -7.25 -3.86 9.26
CA ARG A 62 -8.36 -3.21 8.53
C ARG A 62 -8.58 -1.84 9.15
N LYS A 63 -9.02 -0.88 8.34
CA LYS A 63 -9.24 0.49 8.83
C LYS A 63 -10.12 0.50 10.08
N GLY A 64 -9.63 1.11 11.15
CA GLY A 64 -10.34 1.22 12.44
C GLY A 64 -10.30 -0.03 13.32
N GLU A 65 -9.76 -1.16 12.86
CA GLU A 65 -9.62 -2.36 13.69
C GLU A 65 -8.39 -2.28 14.60
N SER A 66 -8.45 -3.01 15.72
CA SER A 66 -7.35 -3.10 16.69
C SER A 66 -6.57 -4.42 16.61
N ILE A 67 -7.06 -5.38 15.83
CA ILE A 67 -6.41 -6.68 15.63
C ILE A 67 -5.63 -6.61 14.31
N ALA A 68 -4.34 -6.93 14.38
CA ALA A 68 -3.50 -6.92 13.19
C ALA A 68 -3.84 -8.08 12.27
N LEU A 69 -4.01 -7.78 10.98
CA LEU A 69 -4.13 -8.78 9.92
C LEU A 69 -2.79 -9.38 9.56
N LEU A 70 -1.77 -8.53 9.47
CA LEU A 70 -0.44 -8.89 9.02
C LEU A 70 0.62 -8.16 9.82
N THR A 71 1.80 -8.77 9.87
CA THR A 71 3.00 -8.21 10.47
C THR A 71 4.03 -7.98 9.38
N GLY A 72 4.77 -6.88 9.47
CA GLY A 72 5.92 -6.60 8.64
C GLY A 72 7.14 -6.21 9.44
N THR A 73 8.23 -5.94 8.73
CA THR A 73 9.52 -5.61 9.32
C THR A 73 9.90 -4.17 9.02
N ILE A 74 10.70 -3.60 9.93
CA ILE A 74 11.39 -2.34 9.72
C ILE A 74 12.88 -2.61 9.91
N THR A 75 13.68 -2.34 8.87
CA THR A 75 15.15 -2.48 8.91
C THR A 75 15.77 -1.19 8.43
N ALA A 76 16.58 -0.54 9.27
CA ALA A 76 17.18 0.76 8.98
C ALA A 76 16.15 1.82 8.53
N GLY A 77 14.96 1.81 9.16
CA GLY A 77 13.84 2.68 8.82
C GLY A 77 13.04 2.27 7.56
N VAL A 78 13.46 1.24 6.82
CA VAL A 78 12.72 0.73 5.65
C VAL A 78 11.65 -0.25 6.11
N LEU A 79 10.38 0.07 5.81
CA LEU A 79 9.21 -0.73 6.18
C LEU A 79 8.78 -1.63 5.02
N ARG A 80 8.55 -2.92 5.30
CA ARG A 80 8.00 -3.88 4.34
C ARG A 80 6.98 -4.81 5.00
N ILE A 81 5.81 -4.95 4.38
CA ILE A 81 4.77 -5.92 4.78
C ILE A 81 4.49 -6.82 3.58
N TYR A 82 4.72 -8.12 3.71
CA TYR A 82 4.41 -9.10 2.66
C TYR A 82 2.91 -9.35 2.60
N VAL A 83 2.31 -9.20 1.42
CA VAL A 83 0.85 -9.27 1.23
C VAL A 83 0.40 -10.20 0.10
N LEU A 84 1.33 -10.71 -0.72
CA LEU A 84 1.00 -11.53 -1.88
C LEU A 84 0.20 -12.79 -1.49
N GLY A 85 -0.92 -13.01 -2.18
CA GLY A 85 -1.78 -14.18 -1.97
C GLY A 85 -2.58 -14.19 -0.67
N ASN A 86 -2.52 -13.13 0.14
CA ASN A 86 -3.30 -13.06 1.36
C ASN A 86 -4.77 -12.70 1.05
N VAL A 87 -5.68 -13.62 1.35
CA VAL A 87 -7.12 -13.48 1.09
C VAL A 87 -7.79 -12.32 1.83
N ASN A 88 -7.17 -11.79 2.89
CA ASN A 88 -7.70 -10.65 3.64
C ASN A 88 -7.35 -9.29 2.99
N ILE A 89 -6.52 -9.30 1.96
CA ILE A 89 -6.23 -8.12 1.14
C ILE A 89 -7.26 -8.07 0.02
N ILE A 90 -8.14 -7.08 0.09
CA ILE A 90 -9.31 -6.95 -0.76
C ILE A 90 -9.13 -5.71 -1.63
N ALA A 91 -9.35 -5.87 -2.93
CA ALA A 91 -9.32 -4.78 -3.90
C ALA A 91 -10.24 -3.63 -3.48
N GLY A 92 -9.71 -2.40 -3.46
CA GLY A 92 -10.43 -1.18 -3.10
C GLY A 92 -10.61 -0.96 -1.58
N ALA A 93 -10.25 -1.91 -0.73
CA ALA A 93 -10.39 -1.76 0.73
C ALA A 93 -9.30 -0.85 1.33
N GLN A 94 -9.59 -0.31 2.51
CA GLN A 94 -8.66 0.54 3.27
C GLN A 94 -8.05 -0.18 4.46
N TYR A 95 -6.78 0.14 4.74
CA TYR A 95 -5.98 -0.49 5.79
C TYR A 95 -5.20 0.55 6.57
N ASP A 96 -5.08 0.33 7.87
CA ASP A 96 -4.26 1.15 8.77
C ASP A 96 -2.92 0.46 9.02
N ILE A 97 -1.83 1.23 8.98
CA ILE A 97 -0.48 0.75 9.20
C ILE A 97 0.15 1.54 10.33
N ARG A 98 0.83 0.83 11.25
CA ARG A 98 1.54 1.42 12.39
C ARG A 98 2.91 0.78 12.52
N ALA A 99 3.93 1.58 12.81
CA ALA A 99 5.19 1.09 13.34
C ALA A 99 5.04 0.81 14.85
N LEU A 100 5.82 -0.13 15.38
CA LEU A 100 5.79 -0.51 16.79
C LEU A 100 7.09 -0.09 17.48
N ASP A 101 6.99 0.47 18.69
CA ASP A 101 8.12 0.68 19.59
C ASP A 101 8.24 -0.50 20.56
N GLY A 102 9.43 -1.09 20.63
CA GLY A 102 9.77 -2.18 21.55
C GLY A 102 9.67 -3.57 20.93
N ASN A 103 9.84 -4.60 21.76
CA ASN A 103 9.77 -5.99 21.32
C ASN A 103 8.31 -6.39 21.07
N PRO A 104 7.91 -6.71 19.82
CA PRO A 104 6.53 -6.97 19.43
C PRO A 104 5.86 -8.17 20.13
N ASN A 105 6.65 -8.98 20.83
CA ASN A 105 6.19 -10.15 21.59
C ASN A 105 5.95 -9.83 23.08
N LEU A 106 6.23 -8.60 23.52
CA LEU A 106 6.08 -8.19 24.91
C LEU A 106 4.91 -7.21 25.08
N PRO A 107 4.22 -7.22 26.25
CA PRO A 107 3.15 -6.27 26.55
C PRO A 107 3.56 -4.79 26.53
N ALA A 108 4.86 -4.51 26.68
CA ALA A 108 5.42 -3.16 26.63
C ALA A 108 5.47 -2.56 25.20
N THR A 109 5.03 -3.29 24.18
CA THR A 109 4.98 -2.79 22.80
C THR A 109 3.99 -1.64 22.68
N VAL A 110 4.44 -0.51 22.14
CA VAL A 110 3.58 0.67 21.92
C VAL A 110 3.34 0.85 20.42
N PRO A 111 2.09 0.77 19.92
CA PRO A 111 1.79 1.08 18.54
C PRO A 111 1.89 2.58 18.28
N GLY A 112 2.59 2.95 17.21
CA GLY A 112 2.72 4.33 16.74
C GLY A 112 1.45 4.92 16.14
N MET A 113 1.60 6.12 15.59
CA MET A 113 0.55 6.80 14.83
C MET A 113 0.18 6.03 13.55
N ILE A 114 -1.05 6.23 13.10
CA ILE A 114 -1.65 5.52 11.95
C ILE A 114 -1.27 6.17 10.63
N THR A 115 -1.01 5.35 9.62
CA THR A 115 -1.15 5.73 8.22
C THR A 115 -2.19 4.84 7.54
N THR A 116 -3.19 5.46 6.92
CA THR A 116 -4.22 4.73 6.18
C THR A 116 -3.85 4.69 4.70
N ILE A 117 -3.94 3.50 4.10
CA ILE A 117 -3.79 3.29 2.66
C ILE A 117 -5.03 2.65 2.06
N THR A 118 -5.12 2.67 0.73
CA THR A 118 -6.12 1.92 -0.05
C THR A 118 -5.40 0.86 -0.87
N ALA A 119 -5.94 -0.35 -0.95
CA ALA A 119 -5.52 -1.37 -1.92
C ALA A 119 -6.05 -0.99 -3.31
N GLU A 120 -5.36 -0.07 -3.98
CA GLU A 120 -5.85 0.51 -5.23
C GLU A 120 -5.92 -0.51 -6.36
N ILE A 121 -7.00 -0.45 -7.15
CA ILE A 121 -7.15 -1.27 -8.34
C ILE A 121 -6.40 -0.59 -9.49
N ALA A 122 -5.54 -1.34 -10.17
CA ALA A 122 -4.80 -0.81 -11.31
C ALA A 122 -5.76 -0.33 -12.42
N LYS A 123 -5.43 0.82 -13.00
CA LYS A 123 -6.23 1.42 -14.06
C LYS A 123 -5.90 0.77 -15.41
N VAL A 124 -6.90 0.62 -16.27
CA VAL A 124 -6.69 0.31 -17.70
C VAL A 124 -7.82 0.91 -18.53
N THR A 125 -7.47 1.41 -19.70
CA THR A 125 -8.41 1.87 -20.73
C THR A 125 -8.03 1.30 -22.09
N LEU A 126 -8.98 1.33 -23.01
CA LEU A 126 -8.79 0.89 -24.38
C LEU A 126 -9.34 1.95 -25.33
N ASN A 127 -8.54 2.37 -26.30
CA ASN A 127 -9.00 3.22 -27.39
C ASN A 127 -9.93 2.43 -28.32
N ASN A 128 -10.63 3.11 -29.23
CA ASN A 128 -11.41 2.41 -30.24
C ASN A 128 -10.49 1.57 -31.14
N ILE A 129 -10.99 0.41 -31.55
CA ILE A 129 -10.20 -0.59 -32.26
C ILE A 129 -10.75 -0.69 -33.67
N VAL A 130 -9.91 -0.36 -34.63
CA VAL A 130 -10.22 -0.48 -36.05
C VAL A 130 -9.51 -1.72 -36.57
N ALA A 131 -10.27 -2.72 -37.00
CA ALA A 131 -9.73 -4.03 -37.37
C ALA A 131 -8.66 -3.94 -38.46
N SER A 132 -8.87 -3.08 -39.45
CA SER A 132 -7.92 -2.87 -40.56
C SER A 132 -6.58 -2.27 -40.13
N SER A 133 -6.48 -1.62 -38.96
CA SER A 133 -5.20 -1.11 -38.45
C SER A 133 -4.36 -2.21 -37.79
N GLY A 134 -5.01 -3.22 -37.19
CA GLY A 134 -4.36 -4.18 -36.31
C GLY A 134 -3.70 -3.59 -35.07
N VAL A 135 -3.92 -2.30 -34.75
CA VAL A 135 -3.30 -1.63 -33.60
C VAL A 135 -4.25 -1.63 -32.41
N VAL A 136 -3.73 -2.04 -31.26
CA VAL A 136 -4.40 -1.87 -29.96
C VAL A 136 -3.64 -0.83 -29.15
N SER A 137 -4.35 0.12 -28.54
CA SER A 137 -3.75 1.16 -27.71
C SER A 137 -4.69 1.59 -26.59
N GLY A 138 -4.11 2.22 -25.56
CA GLY A 138 -4.84 2.70 -24.40
C GLY A 138 -3.92 3.27 -23.33
N THR A 139 -4.42 3.36 -22.11
CA THR A 139 -3.64 3.81 -20.94
C THR A 139 -3.74 2.84 -19.77
N THR A 140 -2.70 2.76 -18.95
CA THR A 140 -2.66 2.03 -17.68
C THR A 140 -1.73 2.76 -16.70
N GLU A 141 -1.30 2.09 -15.63
CA GLU A 141 -0.31 2.60 -14.69
C GLU A 141 1.01 2.95 -15.41
N LYS A 142 1.74 3.96 -14.89
CA LYS A 142 3.05 4.35 -15.44
C LYS A 142 4.01 3.16 -15.37
N ASN A 143 4.65 2.82 -16.49
CA ASN A 143 5.50 1.64 -16.61
C ASN A 143 4.77 0.30 -16.30
N GLY A 144 3.43 0.32 -16.31
CA GLY A 144 2.59 -0.85 -16.05
C GLY A 144 2.57 -1.82 -17.22
N GLN A 145 2.12 -3.05 -16.97
CA GLN A 145 1.96 -4.08 -17.99
C GLN A 145 0.48 -4.33 -18.27
N VAL A 146 0.14 -4.60 -19.53
CA VAL A 146 -1.23 -4.89 -19.98
C VAL A 146 -1.22 -6.15 -20.83
N ARG A 147 -1.95 -7.19 -20.43
CA ARG A 147 -2.17 -8.37 -21.28
C ARG A 147 -3.28 -8.07 -22.28
N ILE A 148 -3.02 -8.36 -23.55
CA ILE A 148 -4.00 -8.25 -24.63
C ILE A 148 -4.44 -9.64 -25.07
N SER A 149 -5.74 -9.83 -25.15
CA SER A 149 -6.38 -11.05 -25.69
C SER A 149 -7.39 -10.66 -26.76
N VAL A 150 -7.53 -11.51 -27.77
CA VAL A 150 -8.51 -11.35 -28.86
C VAL A 150 -9.33 -12.62 -28.93
N ASP A 151 -10.66 -12.49 -28.82
CA ASP A 151 -11.62 -13.61 -28.83
C ASP A 151 -11.24 -14.70 -27.81
N GLY A 152 -10.85 -14.27 -26.60
CA GLY A 152 -10.42 -15.14 -25.50
C GLY A 152 -8.98 -15.68 -25.60
N VAL A 153 -8.30 -15.50 -26.74
CA VAL A 153 -6.93 -15.98 -26.94
C VAL A 153 -5.92 -14.91 -26.55
N ASN A 154 -5.04 -15.22 -25.60
CA ASN A 154 -3.93 -14.35 -25.22
C ASN A 154 -2.98 -14.11 -26.40
N LYS A 155 -2.70 -12.84 -26.72
CA LYS A 155 -1.82 -12.46 -27.83
C LYS A 155 -0.46 -11.99 -27.34
N THR A 156 -0.44 -11.01 -26.44
CA THR A 156 0.81 -10.40 -25.98
C THR A 156 0.63 -9.68 -24.64
N VAL A 157 1.74 -9.22 -24.07
CA VAL A 157 1.77 -8.28 -22.95
C VAL A 157 2.49 -7.01 -23.41
N LEU A 158 1.78 -5.89 -23.40
CA LEU A 158 2.34 -4.58 -23.72
C LEU A 158 2.81 -3.90 -22.43
N THR A 159 3.92 -3.17 -22.50
CA THR A 159 4.40 -2.34 -21.39
C THR A 159 4.10 -0.88 -21.72
N ALA A 160 3.44 -0.18 -20.80
CA ALA A 160 3.18 1.24 -20.92
C ALA A 160 4.44 2.05 -20.66
N GLY A 161 4.53 3.23 -21.27
CA GLY A 161 5.61 4.17 -20.99
C GLY A 161 5.47 4.89 -19.65
N ALA A 162 6.36 5.84 -19.40
CA ALA A 162 6.35 6.69 -18.19
C ALA A 162 5.08 7.57 -18.05
N THR A 163 4.33 7.75 -19.15
CA THR A 163 3.04 8.46 -19.17
C THR A 163 1.84 7.53 -18.99
N GLY A 164 2.06 6.21 -18.91
CA GLY A 164 0.98 5.20 -18.82
C GLY A 164 0.39 4.80 -20.17
N ILE A 165 0.87 5.34 -21.29
CA ILE A 165 0.37 4.98 -22.63
C ILE A 165 0.99 3.66 -23.09
N PHE A 166 0.17 2.76 -23.62
CA PHE A 166 0.61 1.54 -24.33
C PHE A 166 0.03 1.50 -25.74
N SER A 167 0.78 0.91 -26.67
CA SER A 167 0.31 0.63 -28.04
C SER A 167 1.12 -0.51 -28.66
N GLY A 168 0.48 -1.33 -29.50
CA GLY A 168 1.16 -2.38 -30.25
C GLY A 168 0.31 -2.97 -31.37
N ASN A 169 0.98 -3.58 -32.34
CA ASN A 169 0.35 -4.34 -33.41
C ASN A 169 -0.06 -5.72 -32.89
N ILE A 170 -1.31 -6.11 -33.15
CA ILE A 170 -1.94 -7.35 -32.71
C ILE A 170 -2.55 -8.05 -33.93
N SER A 171 -2.13 -9.28 -34.16
CA SER A 171 -2.63 -10.09 -35.27
C SER A 171 -3.97 -10.75 -34.96
N GLY A 172 -4.75 -11.00 -36.01
CA GLY A 172 -6.02 -11.73 -35.93
C GLY A 172 -7.17 -10.92 -35.35
N ILE A 173 -7.11 -9.58 -35.43
CA ILE A 173 -8.26 -8.72 -35.17
C ILE A 173 -9.05 -8.60 -36.48
N VAL A 174 -10.31 -9.03 -36.46
CA VAL A 174 -11.28 -8.78 -37.54
C VAL A 174 -12.45 -7.96 -37.00
N VAL A 175 -13.27 -7.40 -37.89
CA VAL A 175 -14.49 -6.70 -37.49
C VAL A 175 -15.36 -7.65 -36.68
N GLY A 176 -15.80 -7.21 -35.49
CA GLY A 176 -16.57 -8.01 -34.54
C GLY A 176 -15.73 -8.76 -33.50
N SER A 177 -14.40 -8.83 -33.62
CA SER A 177 -13.55 -9.45 -32.59
C SER A 177 -13.66 -8.70 -31.26
N VAL A 178 -13.73 -9.45 -30.16
CA VAL A 178 -13.65 -8.92 -28.80
C VAL A 178 -12.20 -8.83 -28.38
N VAL A 179 -11.71 -7.60 -28.20
CA VAL A 179 -10.37 -7.35 -27.68
C VAL A 179 -10.46 -7.00 -26.21
N LYS A 180 -9.78 -7.77 -25.38
CA LYS A 180 -9.66 -7.56 -23.94
C LYS A 180 -8.26 -7.04 -23.59
N ALA A 181 -8.22 -5.99 -22.77
CA ALA A 181 -7.01 -5.47 -22.16
C ALA A 181 -7.09 -5.61 -20.63
N GLU A 182 -6.15 -6.34 -20.05
CA GLU A 182 -6.11 -6.65 -18.62
C GLU A 182 -4.89 -5.97 -17.98
N ALA A 183 -5.09 -5.09 -17.00
CA ALA A 183 -4.00 -4.51 -16.23
C ALA A 183 -3.31 -5.61 -15.44
N LYS A 184 -1.98 -5.72 -15.53
CA LYS A 184 -1.20 -6.72 -14.80
C LYS A 184 -0.50 -6.07 -13.61
N VAL A 185 -0.71 -6.62 -12.43
CA VAL A 185 0.01 -6.24 -11.19
C VAL A 185 0.59 -7.50 -10.57
N GLY A 186 1.92 -7.59 -10.51
CA GLY A 186 2.60 -8.82 -10.08
C GLY A 186 2.16 -10.02 -10.93
N ALA A 187 1.51 -10.99 -10.28
CA ALA A 187 1.02 -12.22 -10.91
C ALA A 187 -0.48 -12.19 -11.25
N ILE A 188 -1.21 -11.11 -10.94
CA ILE A 188 -2.67 -11.04 -11.09
C ILE A 188 -3.11 -9.95 -12.08
N TYR A 189 -4.41 -10.01 -12.42
CA TYR A 189 -5.07 -9.10 -13.36
C TYR A 189 -6.27 -8.43 -12.68
N PRO A 190 -6.04 -7.42 -11.82
CA PRO A 190 -7.08 -6.90 -10.93
C PRO A 190 -8.15 -6.07 -11.65
N ASN A 191 -7.94 -5.72 -12.92
CA ASN A 191 -8.87 -4.92 -13.70
C ASN A 191 -8.74 -5.22 -15.19
N TYR A 192 -9.83 -5.08 -15.94
CA TYR A 192 -9.83 -5.27 -17.38
C TYR A 192 -10.87 -4.39 -18.07
N VAL A 193 -10.71 -4.22 -19.37
CA VAL A 193 -11.66 -3.55 -20.26
C VAL A 193 -11.74 -4.33 -21.58
N GLU A 194 -12.93 -4.39 -22.16
CA GLU A 194 -13.17 -5.02 -23.46
C GLU A 194 -13.77 -4.01 -24.44
N LYS A 195 -13.41 -4.15 -25.73
CA LYS A 195 -14.05 -3.45 -26.83
C LYS A 195 -14.19 -4.38 -28.04
N ILE A 196 -15.25 -4.15 -28.80
CA ILE A 196 -15.48 -4.82 -30.09
C ILE A 196 -14.74 -4.02 -31.17
N ALA A 197 -13.97 -4.70 -32.01
CA ALA A 197 -13.31 -4.09 -33.15
C ALA A 197 -14.33 -3.74 -34.25
N THR A 198 -14.23 -2.52 -34.75
CA THR A 198 -15.03 -2.00 -35.88
C THR A 198 -14.27 -2.05 -37.19
#